data_AF-A0A8S9R5Y3-F1
#
_entry.id   AF-A0A8S9R5Y3-F1
#
_cell.length_a   1.000
_cell.length_b   1.000
_cell.length_c   1.000
_cell.angle_alpha   90.00
_cell.angle_beta   90.00
_cell.angle_gamma   90.00
#
_symmetry.space_group_name_H-M   'P 1'
#
loop_
_entity.id
_entity.type
_entity.pdbx_description
1 polymer ?
#
loop_
_entity_poly.entity_id
_entity_poly.type
_entity_poly.pdbx_seq_one_letter_code
_entity_poly.pdbx_strand_id
1 'polypeptide(L)'
;MIIFSWVRNRAESLLVLALETPQVTPKAHFQNDLGLDSLDTVEVVMALEEEFGFEIPDNEADKIQSVDLAVEFIASHPQAK
;
A
#
# COMPACT_ATOMS: atom_id res chain seq x y z
N MET A 1 -1.19 -19.70 4.97
CA MET A 1 -2.18 -18.65 5.34
C MET A 1 -1.66 -17.76 6.48
N ILE A 2 -0.40 -17.29 6.37
CA ILE A 2 0.25 -16.42 7.39
C ILE A 2 0.85 -15.19 6.69
N ILE A 3 1.42 -15.40 5.50
CA ILE A 3 1.96 -14.36 4.60
C ILE A 3 0.94 -13.23 4.38
N PHE A 4 -0.31 -13.57 4.02
CA PHE A 4 -1.34 -12.56 3.72
C PHE A 4 -1.69 -11.65 4.92
N SER A 5 -1.64 -12.20 6.15
CA SER A 5 -1.91 -11.43 7.36
C SER A 5 -0.74 -10.52 7.73
N TRP A 6 0.49 -11.01 7.57
CA TRP A 6 1.69 -10.21 7.81
C TRP A 6 1.83 -9.05 6.80
N VAL A 7 1.66 -9.33 5.51
CA VAL A 7 1.70 -8.31 4.44
C VAL A 7 0.65 -7.23 4.72
N ARG A 8 -0.58 -7.63 5.06
CA ARG A 8 -1.65 -6.70 5.41
C ARG A 8 -1.29 -5.81 6.59
N ASN A 9 -0.93 -6.41 7.72
CA ASN A 9 -0.60 -5.65 8.93
C ASN A 9 0.59 -4.71 8.70
N ARG A 10 1.58 -5.14 7.91
CA ARG A 10 2.74 -4.32 7.58
C ARG A 10 2.36 -3.16 6.66
N ALA A 11 1.61 -3.40 5.60
CA ALA A 11 1.14 -2.35 4.69
C ALA A 11 0.29 -1.32 5.44
N GLU A 12 -0.68 -1.76 6.25
CA GLU A 12 -1.48 -0.87 7.11
C GLU A 12 -0.60 -0.01 8.03
N SER A 13 0.41 -0.62 8.66
CA SER A 13 1.34 0.11 9.53
C SER A 13 2.19 1.14 8.79
N LEU A 14 2.63 0.84 7.57
CA LEU A 14 3.40 1.77 6.74
C LEU A 14 2.53 2.94 6.28
N LEU A 15 1.29 2.67 5.90
CA LEU A 15 0.33 3.69 5.52
C LEU A 15 -0.01 4.64 6.67
N VAL A 16 -0.19 4.12 7.89
CA VAL A 16 -0.39 4.98 9.08
C VAL A 16 0.85 5.86 9.35
N LEU A 17 2.05 5.34 9.08
CA LEU A 17 3.30 6.09 9.25
C LEU A 17 3.46 7.17 8.18
N ALA A 18 3.22 6.83 6.91
CA ALA A 18 3.36 7.75 5.78
C ALA A 18 2.32 8.88 5.82
N LEU A 19 1.08 8.57 6.21
CA LEU A 19 -0.03 9.50 6.17
C LEU A 19 -0.29 10.23 7.50
N GLU A 20 0.49 9.89 8.54
CA GLU A 20 0.31 10.33 9.93
C GLU A 20 -1.14 10.21 10.46
N THR A 21 -1.96 9.37 9.82
CA THR A 21 -3.39 9.24 10.10
C THR A 21 -3.72 7.86 10.62
N PRO A 22 -4.30 7.75 11.84
CA PRO A 22 -4.68 6.46 12.40
C PRO A 22 -5.97 5.88 11.79
N GLN A 23 -6.63 6.60 10.87
CA GLN A 23 -7.92 6.22 10.28
C GLN A 23 -7.81 5.59 8.88
N VAL A 24 -6.65 5.03 8.54
CA VAL A 24 -6.52 4.25 7.30
C VAL A 24 -7.30 2.95 7.48
N THR A 25 -8.33 2.74 6.64
CA THR A 25 -9.02 1.45 6.57
C THR A 25 -8.61 0.69 5.32
N PRO A 26 -8.64 -0.66 5.31
CA PRO A 26 -8.20 -1.45 4.17
C PRO A 26 -8.96 -1.14 2.88
N LYS A 27 -10.23 -0.76 3.03
CA LYS A 27 -11.16 -0.45 1.95
C LYS A 27 -11.19 1.03 1.59
N ALA A 28 -10.53 1.89 2.36
CA ALA A 28 -10.50 3.31 2.07
C ALA A 28 -9.75 3.54 0.76
N HIS A 29 -10.39 4.29 -0.12
CA HIS A 29 -9.78 4.79 -1.33
C HIS A 29 -8.84 5.96 -0.99
N PHE A 30 -7.60 5.90 -1.44
CA PHE A 30 -6.55 6.88 -1.16
C PHE A 30 -6.97 8.31 -1.51
N GLN A 31 -7.38 8.55 -2.74
CA GLN A 31 -7.84 9.89 -3.16
C GLN A 31 -9.27 10.21 -2.69
N ASN A 32 -10.23 9.28 -2.87
CA ASN A 32 -11.64 9.60 -2.67
C ASN A 32 -12.09 9.60 -1.20
N ASP A 33 -11.53 8.74 -0.34
CA ASP A 33 -11.94 8.61 1.06
C ASP A 33 -10.95 9.28 2.02
N LEU A 34 -9.65 9.12 1.76
CA LEU A 34 -8.60 9.72 2.59
C LEU A 34 -8.17 11.10 2.11
N GLY A 35 -8.57 11.52 0.91
CA GLY A 35 -8.22 12.83 0.36
C GLY A 35 -6.73 13.00 0.07
N LEU A 36 -6.02 11.88 -0.12
CA LEU A 36 -4.58 11.89 -0.37
C LEU A 36 -4.28 12.56 -1.70
N ASP A 37 -3.25 13.39 -1.68
CA ASP A 37 -2.77 14.01 -2.89
C ASP A 37 -1.91 13.03 -3.72
N SER A 38 -1.49 13.46 -4.91
CA SER A 38 -0.63 12.66 -5.76
C SER A 38 0.77 12.42 -5.16
N LEU A 39 1.24 13.27 -4.25
CA LEU A 39 2.52 13.10 -3.54
C LEU A 39 2.41 12.05 -2.45
N ASP A 40 1.36 12.09 -1.64
CA ASP A 40 1.05 11.10 -0.60
C ASP A 40 0.99 9.69 -1.20
N THR A 41 0.38 9.57 -2.39
CA THR A 41 0.30 8.30 -3.13
C THR A 41 1.69 7.80 -3.54
N VAL A 42 2.58 8.69 -3.96
CA VAL A 42 3.97 8.36 -4.32
C VAL A 42 4.76 7.91 -3.08
N GLU A 43 4.61 8.58 -1.94
CA GLU A 43 5.27 8.18 -0.69
C GLU A 43 4.85 6.79 -0.22
N VAL A 44 3.54 6.47 -0.31
CA VAL A 44 3.02 5.15 0.02
C VAL A 44 3.61 4.07 -0.89
N VAL A 45 3.62 4.30 -2.20
CA VAL A 45 4.18 3.35 -3.17
C VAL A 45 5.67 3.13 -2.91
N MET A 46 6.45 4.20 -2.73
CA MET A 46 7.88 4.11 -2.42
C MET A 46 8.16 3.34 -1.12
N ALA A 47 7.37 3.57 -0.06
CA ALA A 47 7.52 2.84 1.20
C ALA A 47 7.23 1.34 1.06
N LEU A 48 6.26 0.96 0.21
CA LEU A 48 5.96 -0.43 -0.10
C LEU A 48 7.10 -1.06 -0.92
N GLU A 49 7.61 -0.36 -1.93
CA GLU A 49 8.74 -0.82 -2.73
C GLU A 49 9.99 -1.08 -1.88
N GLU A 50 10.31 -0.17 -0.95
CA GLU A 50 11.46 -0.29 -0.06
C GLU A 50 11.28 -1.42 0.98
N GLU A 51 10.10 -1.54 1.62
CA GLU A 51 9.86 -2.57 2.63
C GLU A 51 9.90 -3.98 2.05
N PHE A 52 9.26 -4.19 0.91
CA PHE A 52 9.10 -5.52 0.32
C PHE A 52 10.18 -5.82 -0.74
N GLY A 53 10.99 -4.83 -1.12
CA GLY A 53 12.15 -4.97 -1.99
C GLY A 53 11.79 -5.27 -3.45
N PHE A 54 10.71 -4.67 -3.96
CA PHE A 54 10.27 -4.81 -5.35
C PHE A 54 9.89 -3.44 -5.94
N GLU A 55 9.85 -3.33 -7.27
CA GLU A 55 9.41 -2.10 -7.95
C GLU A 55 7.98 -2.27 -8.44
N ILE A 56 7.11 -1.30 -8.13
CA ILE A 56 5.76 -1.18 -8.66
C ILE A 56 5.85 -0.26 -9.88
N PRO A 57 5.60 -0.75 -11.10
CA PRO A 57 5.62 0.11 -12.26
C PRO A 57 4.46 1.13 -12.20
N ASP A 58 4.70 2.36 -12.65
CA ASP A 58 3.74 3.48 -12.54
C ASP A 58 2.33 3.13 -13.04
N ASN A 59 2.24 2.36 -14.12
CA ASN A 59 0.97 1.91 -14.72
C ASN A 59 0.16 0.94 -13.83
N GLU A 60 0.80 0.31 -12.85
CA GLU A 60 0.19 -0.54 -11.84
C GLU A 60 -0.01 0.22 -10.53
N ALA A 61 0.92 1.12 -10.16
CA ALA A 61 0.75 2.05 -9.06
C ALA A 61 -0.54 2.88 -9.20
N ASP A 62 -0.84 3.37 -10.40
CA ASP A 62 -2.08 4.10 -10.72
C ASP A 62 -3.37 3.27 -10.48
N LYS A 63 -3.26 1.94 -10.53
CA LYS A 63 -4.37 1.01 -10.25
C LYS A 63 -4.51 0.69 -8.77
N ILE A 64 -3.48 0.94 -7.97
CA ILE A 64 -3.46 0.71 -6.53
C ILE A 64 -4.14 1.91 -5.85
N GLN A 65 -5.46 1.85 -5.77
CA GLN A 65 -6.29 2.93 -5.24
C GLN A 65 -6.67 2.75 -3.77
N SER A 66 -6.39 1.59 -3.19
CA SER A 66 -6.69 1.25 -1.81
C SER A 66 -5.66 0.30 -1.22
N VAL A 67 -5.63 0.21 0.11
CA VAL A 67 -4.72 -0.68 0.85
C VAL A 67 -4.98 -2.14 0.51
N ASP A 68 -6.24 -2.56 0.41
CA ASP A 68 -6.58 -3.94 0.04
C ASP A 68 -6.03 -4.28 -1.35
N LEU A 69 -6.10 -3.36 -2.32
CA LEU A 69 -5.52 -3.57 -3.65
C LEU A 69 -3.99 -3.64 -3.61
N ALA A 70 -3.34 -2.79 -2.82
CA ALA A 70 -1.89 -2.84 -2.62
C ALA A 70 -1.46 -4.18 -2.00
N VAL A 71 -2.17 -4.62 -0.96
CA VAL A 71 -1.92 -5.88 -0.25
C VAL A 71 -2.16 -7.07 -1.17
N GLU A 72 -3.24 -7.08 -1.96
CA GLU A 72 -3.51 -8.11 -2.95
C GLU A 72 -2.42 -8.14 -4.02
N PHE A 73 -1.97 -6.97 -4.49
CA PHE A 73 -0.90 -6.85 -5.46
C PHE A 73 0.40 -7.48 -4.93
N ILE A 74 0.82 -7.11 -3.72
CA ILE A 74 2.01 -7.64 -3.05
C ILE A 74 1.87 -9.13 -2.78
N ALA A 75 0.72 -9.57 -2.28
CA ALA A 75 0.48 -10.98 -1.97
C ALA A 75 0.43 -11.87 -3.22
N SER A 76 0.03 -11.31 -4.37
CA SER A 76 0.02 -11.99 -5.66
C SER A 76 1.40 -12.05 -6.32
N HIS A 77 2.35 -11.23 -5.88
CA HIS A 77 3.73 -11.20 -6.37
C HIS A 77 4.65 -11.98 -5.41
N PRO A 78 4.98 -13.26 -5.69
CA PRO A 78 5.76 -14.13 -4.79
C PRO A 78 7.25 -13.74 -4.67
N GLN A 79 7.66 -12.58 -5.17
CA GLN A 79 9.01 -12.04 -5.01
C GLN A 79 9.16 -11.08 -3.83
N ALA A 80 8.06 -10.75 -3.13
CA ALA A 80 8.15 -10.08 -1.83
C ALA A 80 8.97 -10.96 -0.87
N LYS A 81 10.15 -10.47 -0.49
CA LYS A 81 11.13 -11.20 0.33
C LYS A 81 10.67 -11.42 1.77
#